data_AF-A0A2A5BFE1-F1
#
_entry.id   AF-A0A2A5BFE1-F1
#
_cell.length_a   1.000
_cell.length_b   1.000
_cell.length_c   1.000
_cell.angle_alpha   90.00
_cell.angle_beta   90.00
_cell.angle_gamma   90.00
#
_symmetry.space_group_name_H-M   'P 1'
#
loop_
_entity.id
_entity.type
_entity.pdbx_description
1 polymer ?
#
loop_
_entity_poly.entity_id
_entity_poly.type
_entity_poly.pdbx_seq_one_letter_code
_entity_poly.pdbx_strand_id
1 'polypeptide(L)'
;MSTAFAIGVGTKNSNGEWLEVFYQQPIFQPSSTIIDAAKSSIGYTGGNQTIEVDSKDLTALATALTSTDPAQAAIATSCTESQKPVVITILETDEASQSTPEVYLKLHLLSHRLVKPHGIDLSGMFGLLPNVAWTNQGAI
;
A
#
# COMPACT_ATOMS: atom_id res chain seq x y z
N MET A 1 1.83 15.64 7.68
CA MET A 1 2.98 14.72 7.51
C MET A 1 2.38 13.34 7.62
N SER A 2 2.48 12.49 6.60
CA SER A 2 1.81 11.19 6.59
C SER A 2 2.63 10.13 7.34
N THR A 3 1.96 9.17 7.95
CA THR A 3 2.56 8.07 8.74
C THR A 3 3.22 7.03 7.84
N ALA A 4 2.57 6.61 6.75
CA ALA A 4 3.11 5.60 5.86
C ALA A 4 2.60 5.72 4.42
N PHE A 5 3.38 5.21 3.48
CA PHE A 5 3.04 5.08 2.07
C PHE A 5 3.58 3.77 1.52
N ALA A 6 2.81 3.07 0.69
CA ALA A 6 3.32 1.93 -0.05
C ALA A 6 2.54 1.64 -1.34
N ILE A 7 3.26 1.17 -2.36
CA ILE A 7 2.71 0.57 -3.57
C ILE A 7 2.69 -0.95 -3.36
N GLY A 8 1.50 -1.54 -3.45
CA GLY A 8 1.28 -2.94 -3.17
C GLY A 8 0.63 -3.69 -4.32
N VAL A 9 1.02 -4.95 -4.49
CA VAL A 9 0.36 -5.90 -5.39
C VAL A 9 -0.25 -6.99 -4.53
N GLY A 10 -1.48 -7.38 -4.78
CA GLY A 10 -2.14 -8.38 -3.94
C GLY A 10 -3.10 -9.28 -4.69
N THR A 11 -3.93 -9.98 -3.95
CA THR A 11 -4.93 -10.89 -4.49
C THR A 11 -6.30 -10.63 -3.88
N LYS A 12 -7.32 -10.91 -4.68
CA LYS A 12 -8.73 -10.74 -4.32
C LYS A 12 -9.49 -12.03 -4.59
N ASN A 13 -10.55 -12.26 -3.82
CA ASN A 13 -11.50 -13.31 -4.13
C ASN A 13 -12.47 -12.89 -5.25
N SER A 14 -13.39 -13.79 -5.62
CA SER A 14 -14.40 -13.54 -6.66
C SER A 14 -15.40 -12.42 -6.32
N ASN A 15 -15.50 -12.02 -5.05
CA ASN A 15 -16.35 -10.92 -4.59
C ASN A 15 -15.63 -9.57 -4.61
N GLY A 16 -14.35 -9.55 -5.02
CA GLY A 16 -13.52 -8.34 -5.04
C GLY A 16 -12.90 -7.96 -3.70
N GLU A 17 -12.99 -8.83 -2.70
CA GLU A 17 -12.45 -8.61 -1.36
C GLU A 17 -10.95 -8.95 -1.33
N TRP A 18 -10.15 -8.09 -0.70
CA TRP A 18 -8.70 -8.28 -0.55
C TRP A 18 -8.38 -9.44 0.40
N LEU A 19 -7.56 -10.39 -0.06
CA LEU A 19 -7.07 -11.51 0.75
C LEU A 19 -5.72 -11.17 1.39
N GLU A 20 -4.82 -10.61 0.58
CA GLU A 20 -3.49 -10.18 0.98
C GLU A 20 -2.97 -9.07 0.08
N VAL A 21 -1.97 -8.33 0.58
CA VAL A 21 -1.20 -7.37 -0.20
C VAL A 21 0.28 -7.50 0.15
N PHE A 22 1.10 -7.60 -0.87
CA PHE A 22 2.55 -7.55 -0.78
C PHE A 22 3.06 -6.14 -1.08
N TYR A 23 3.82 -5.56 -0.15
CA TYR A 23 4.48 -4.26 -0.33
C TYR A 23 6.00 -4.45 -0.42
N GLN A 24 6.57 -4.25 -1.61
CA GLN A 24 8.00 -4.46 -1.84
C GLN A 24 8.88 -3.49 -1.04
N GLN A 25 8.49 -2.21 -1.00
CA GLN A 25 9.26 -1.16 -0.34
C GLN A 25 8.32 -0.17 0.35
N PRO A 26 7.70 -0.55 1.47
CA PRO A 26 6.88 0.37 2.26
C PRO A 26 7.77 1.48 2.85
N ILE A 27 7.21 2.68 2.97
CA ILE A 27 7.89 3.84 3.53
C ILE A 27 7.18 4.24 4.83
N PHE A 28 7.95 4.30 5.92
CA PHE A 28 7.53 4.95 7.15
C PHE A 28 7.91 6.43 7.08
N GLN A 29 6.97 7.32 7.40
CA GLN A 29 7.13 8.77 7.36
C GLN A 29 7.60 9.29 5.97
N PRO A 30 6.82 9.06 4.90
CA PRO A 30 7.16 9.53 3.55
C PRO A 30 7.31 11.06 3.50
N SER A 31 8.17 11.54 2.61
CA SER A 31 8.33 12.98 2.36
C SER A 31 7.05 13.58 1.78
N SER A 32 6.85 14.90 1.97
CA SER A 32 5.70 15.61 1.41
C SER A 32 5.63 15.49 -0.12
N THR A 33 6.78 15.41 -0.78
CA THR A 33 6.88 15.26 -2.24
C THR A 33 6.27 13.94 -2.75
N ILE A 34 6.39 12.84 -2.01
CA ILE A 34 5.74 11.56 -2.35
C ILE A 34 4.21 11.70 -2.20
N ILE A 35 3.77 12.36 -1.13
CA ILE A 35 2.34 12.58 -0.88
C ILE A 35 1.74 13.53 -1.93
N ASP A 36 2.46 14.57 -2.33
CA ASP A 36 2.02 15.50 -3.37
C ASP A 36 1.95 14.82 -4.75
N ALA A 37 2.91 13.92 -5.05
CA ALA A 37 2.84 13.06 -6.22
C ALA A 37 1.53 12.24 -6.20
N ALA A 38 1.24 11.55 -5.09
CA ALA A 38 0.01 10.76 -4.94
C ALA A 38 -1.28 11.61 -5.09
N LYS A 39 -1.32 12.83 -4.52
CA LYS A 39 -2.46 13.75 -4.72
C LYS A 39 -2.66 14.09 -6.19
N SER A 40 -1.57 14.37 -6.90
CA SER A 40 -1.61 14.82 -8.30
C SER A 40 -1.87 13.69 -9.31
N SER A 41 -1.48 12.45 -8.99
CA SER A 41 -1.49 11.35 -9.96
C SER A 41 -2.60 10.32 -9.75
N ILE A 42 -3.00 10.06 -8.50
CA ILE A 42 -3.93 8.96 -8.17
C ILE A 42 -5.15 9.41 -7.36
N GLY A 43 -5.35 10.73 -7.22
CA GLY A 43 -6.54 11.28 -6.57
C GLY A 43 -6.61 11.11 -5.05
N TYR A 44 -5.47 10.96 -4.36
CA TYR A 44 -5.45 10.96 -2.90
C TYR A 44 -6.00 12.29 -2.33
N THR A 45 -6.99 12.21 -1.45
CA THR A 45 -7.71 13.39 -0.92
C THR A 45 -7.43 13.68 0.56
N GLY A 46 -6.65 12.84 1.24
CA GLY A 46 -6.34 12.98 2.66
C GLY A 46 -6.89 11.83 3.52
N GLY A 47 -6.42 11.75 4.76
CA GLY A 47 -6.75 10.67 5.69
C GLY A 47 -6.11 9.34 5.33
N ASN A 48 -6.54 8.27 5.98
CA ASN A 48 -6.09 6.92 5.64
C ASN A 48 -6.88 6.43 4.43
N GLN A 49 -6.17 6.08 3.34
CA GLN A 49 -6.80 5.66 2.09
C GLN A 49 -6.08 4.47 1.46
N THR A 50 -6.90 3.56 0.95
CA THR A 50 -6.49 2.49 0.03
C THR A 50 -7.08 2.78 -1.34
N ILE A 51 -6.22 3.08 -2.30
CA ILE A 51 -6.61 3.49 -3.64
C ILE A 51 -6.19 2.38 -4.61
N GLU A 52 -7.17 1.75 -5.24
CA GLU A 52 -6.91 0.84 -6.35
C GLU A 52 -6.57 1.65 -7.58
N VAL A 53 -5.52 1.25 -8.28
CA VAL A 53 -4.94 2.02 -9.37
C VAL A 53 -4.81 1.16 -10.62
N ASP A 54 -5.00 1.79 -11.78
CA ASP A 54 -4.78 1.17 -13.06
C ASP A 54 -3.39 1.52 -13.64
N SER A 55 -3.07 0.99 -14.83
CA SER A 55 -1.78 1.25 -15.49
C SER A 55 -1.56 2.74 -15.82
N LYS A 56 -2.63 3.52 -16.04
CA LYS A 56 -2.54 4.95 -16.33
C LYS A 56 -2.16 5.72 -15.06
N ASP A 57 -2.82 5.42 -13.95
CA ASP A 57 -2.52 6.01 -12.64
C ASP A 57 -1.09 5.69 -12.20
N LEU A 58 -0.65 4.44 -12.39
CA LEU A 58 0.71 4.00 -12.10
C LEU A 58 1.76 4.70 -12.96
N THR A 59 1.48 4.90 -14.26
CA THR A 59 2.38 5.64 -15.17
C THR A 59 2.50 7.11 -14.75
N ALA A 60 1.37 7.73 -14.37
CA ALA A 60 1.35 9.11 -13.88
C ALA A 60 2.14 9.25 -12.57
N LEU A 61 1.95 8.32 -11.64
CA LEU A 61 2.69 8.30 -10.38
C LEU A 61 4.19 8.06 -10.59
N ALA A 62 4.58 7.10 -11.43
CA ALA A 62 5.97 6.83 -11.75
C ALA A 62 6.68 8.07 -12.32
N THR A 63 6.01 8.77 -13.23
CA THR A 63 6.49 10.03 -13.80
C THR A 63 6.67 11.10 -12.72
N ALA A 64 5.69 11.29 -11.84
CA ALA A 64 5.77 12.26 -10.74
C ALA A 64 6.87 11.93 -9.72
N LEU A 65 7.17 10.64 -9.51
CA LEU A 65 8.18 10.20 -8.54
C LEU A 65 9.60 10.12 -9.13
N THR A 66 9.78 10.15 -10.46
CA THR A 66 11.07 9.89 -11.12
C THR A 66 12.22 10.72 -10.57
N SER A 67 12.00 12.01 -10.28
CA SER A 67 13.04 12.91 -9.75
C SER A 67 13.13 12.94 -8.23
N THR A 68 12.09 12.45 -7.55
CA THR A 68 11.94 12.56 -6.08
C THR A 68 12.33 11.27 -5.37
N ASP A 69 11.82 10.15 -5.85
CA ASP A 69 12.08 8.81 -5.35
C ASP A 69 12.14 7.83 -6.55
N PRO A 70 13.32 7.67 -7.16
CA PRO A 70 13.51 6.78 -8.31
C PRO A 70 13.19 5.31 -7.99
N ALA A 71 13.32 4.89 -6.73
CA ALA A 71 13.02 3.52 -6.32
C ALA A 71 11.50 3.26 -6.36
N GLN A 72 10.70 4.17 -5.79
CA GLN A 72 9.25 4.09 -5.90
C GLN A 72 8.76 4.27 -7.34
N ALA A 73 9.40 5.12 -8.13
CA ALA A 73 9.08 5.26 -9.56
C ALA A 73 9.31 3.96 -10.33
N ALA A 74 10.40 3.23 -10.04
CA ALA A 74 10.67 1.93 -10.65
C ALA A 74 9.63 0.87 -10.25
N ILE A 75 9.20 0.85 -8.99
CA ILE A 75 8.13 -0.04 -8.51
C ILE A 75 6.79 0.29 -9.17
N ALA A 76 6.41 1.58 -9.23
CA ALA A 76 5.20 2.00 -9.94
C ALA A 76 5.22 1.57 -11.41
N THR A 77 6.38 1.71 -12.07
CA THR A 77 6.58 1.28 -13.47
C THR A 77 6.43 -0.22 -13.62
N SER A 78 7.07 -1.04 -12.78
CA SER A 78 6.95 -2.50 -12.87
C SER A 78 5.52 -2.99 -12.60
N CYS A 79 4.78 -2.30 -11.73
CA CYS A 79 3.39 -2.62 -11.44
C CYS A 79 2.45 -2.35 -12.63
N THR A 80 2.85 -1.54 -13.63
CA THR A 80 2.01 -1.30 -14.83
C THR A 80 1.75 -2.58 -15.64
N GLU A 81 2.67 -3.55 -15.56
CA GLU A 81 2.60 -4.85 -16.24
C GLU A 81 1.99 -5.95 -15.36
N SER A 82 1.55 -5.62 -14.13
CA SER A 82 1.00 -6.60 -13.19
C SER A 82 -0.33 -7.16 -13.71
N GLN A 83 -0.46 -8.49 -13.69
CA GLN A 83 -1.75 -9.18 -13.90
C GLN A 83 -2.61 -9.23 -12.63
N LYS A 84 -2.02 -8.90 -11.48
CA LYS A 84 -2.68 -8.85 -10.18
C LYS A 84 -3.11 -7.42 -9.85
N PRO A 85 -4.19 -7.22 -9.07
CA PRO A 85 -4.64 -5.89 -8.67
C PRO A 85 -3.55 -5.16 -7.88
N VAL A 86 -3.39 -3.87 -8.17
CA VAL A 86 -2.42 -2.99 -7.55
C VAL A 86 -3.17 -1.96 -6.69
N VAL A 87 -2.66 -1.74 -5.49
CA VAL A 87 -3.22 -0.81 -4.52
C VAL A 87 -2.13 0.10 -3.98
N ILE A 88 -2.45 1.38 -3.83
CA ILE A 88 -1.60 2.34 -3.13
C ILE A 88 -2.26 2.62 -1.79
N THR A 89 -1.51 2.40 -0.73
CA THR A 89 -1.98 2.56 0.64
C THR A 89 -1.24 3.71 1.29
N ILE A 90 -2.00 4.69 1.76
CA ILE A 90 -1.49 5.91 2.38
C ILE A 90 -2.14 5.99 3.76
N LEU A 91 -1.30 6.01 4.80
CA LEU A 91 -1.74 6.27 6.16
C LEU A 91 -1.32 7.69 6.49
N GLU A 92 -2.26 8.62 6.59
CA GLU A 92 -1.96 9.96 7.08
C GLU A 92 -1.65 9.90 8.58
N THR A 93 -2.50 9.21 9.34
CA THR A 93 -2.40 9.06 10.80
C THR A 93 -2.27 7.59 11.21
N ASP A 94 -1.63 7.35 12.34
CA ASP A 94 -1.59 6.03 12.97
C ASP A 94 -2.86 5.78 13.79
N GLU A 95 -3.95 5.49 13.09
CA GLU A 95 -5.24 5.12 13.66
C GLU A 95 -5.57 3.65 13.38
N ALA A 96 -6.56 3.11 14.08
CA ALA A 96 -7.06 1.76 13.82
C ALA A 96 -7.35 1.57 12.32
N SER A 97 -6.80 0.50 11.75
CA SER A 97 -6.97 0.21 10.33
C SER A 97 -8.44 0.00 9.99
N GLN A 98 -8.82 0.36 8.76
CA GLN A 98 -10.19 0.22 8.25
C GLN A 98 -10.30 -0.76 7.08
N SER A 99 -9.18 -1.28 6.58
CA SER A 99 -9.14 -2.18 5.43
C SER A 99 -7.99 -3.19 5.52
N THR A 100 -8.10 -4.28 4.75
CA THR A 100 -7.06 -5.31 4.64
C THR A 100 -5.71 -4.73 4.19
N PRO A 101 -5.62 -3.90 3.13
CA PRO A 101 -4.33 -3.34 2.71
C PRO A 101 -3.65 -2.50 3.81
N GLU A 102 -4.40 -1.72 4.58
CA GLU A 102 -3.83 -0.97 5.70
C GLU A 102 -3.21 -1.87 6.77
N VAL A 103 -3.89 -2.96 7.15
CA VAL A 103 -3.34 -3.92 8.11
C VAL A 103 -2.06 -4.55 7.57
N TYR A 104 -2.07 -5.00 6.31
CA TYR A 104 -0.87 -5.56 5.68
C TYR A 104 0.27 -4.55 5.63
N LEU A 105 0.00 -3.27 5.36
CA LEU A 105 1.03 -2.22 5.40
C LEU A 105 1.64 -2.10 6.80
N LYS A 106 0.82 -2.02 7.85
CA LYS A 106 1.33 -1.92 9.24
C LYS A 106 2.17 -3.14 9.62
N LEU A 107 1.76 -4.35 9.23
CA LEU A 107 2.53 -5.58 9.44
C LEU A 107 3.86 -5.59 8.66
N HIS A 108 3.87 -5.04 7.44
CA HIS A 108 5.10 -4.86 6.67
C HIS A 108 6.04 -3.86 7.33
N LEU A 109 5.55 -2.73 7.86
CA LEU A 109 6.37 -1.75 8.58
C LEU A 109 7.09 -2.38 9.79
N LEU A 110 6.41 -3.25 10.53
CA LEU A 110 7.00 -4.02 11.63
C LEU A 110 8.05 -5.03 11.12
N SER A 111 7.70 -5.80 10.10
CA SER A 111 8.56 -6.87 9.57
C SER A 111 9.81 -6.33 8.87
N HIS A 112 9.70 -5.17 8.22
CA HIS A 112 10.82 -4.42 7.66
C HIS A 112 11.61 -3.64 8.72
N ARG A 113 11.20 -3.71 10.00
CA ARG A 113 11.82 -3.03 11.14
C ARG A 113 11.85 -1.50 11.00
N LEU A 114 10.96 -0.95 10.18
CA LEU A 114 10.74 0.50 10.07
C LEU A 114 10.05 1.04 11.32
N VAL A 115 9.27 0.18 11.98
CA VAL A 115 8.65 0.44 13.28
C VAL A 115 8.94 -0.74 14.22
N LYS A 116 9.08 -0.46 15.53
CA LYS A 116 9.28 -1.48 16.57
C LYS A 116 7.93 -2.07 17.03
N PRO A 117 7.92 -3.25 17.66
CA PRO A 117 6.73 -3.72 18.38
C PRO A 117 6.16 -2.63 19.31
N HIS A 118 4.84 -2.49 19.31
CA HIS A 118 4.08 -1.43 20.01
C HIS A 118 4.32 0.00 19.49
N GLY A 119 4.98 0.16 18.34
CA GLY A 119 5.21 1.46 17.70
C GLY A 119 4.17 1.86 16.66
N ILE A 120 3.15 1.03 16.41
CA ILE A 120 2.06 1.31 15.47
C ILE A 120 0.74 0.69 15.96
N ASP A 121 -0.40 1.36 15.74
CA ASP A 121 -1.71 0.89 16.18
C ASP A 121 -2.20 -0.31 15.36
N LEU A 122 -2.46 -1.44 16.01
CA LEU A 122 -3.00 -2.66 15.40
C LEU A 122 -4.37 -3.05 15.98
N SER A 123 -5.05 -2.11 16.63
CA SER A 123 -6.38 -2.32 17.21
C SER A 123 -7.37 -2.77 16.15
N GLY A 124 -8.13 -3.83 16.45
CA GLY A 124 -9.17 -4.35 15.55
C GLY A 124 -8.68 -5.13 14.32
N MET A 125 -7.37 -5.30 14.13
CA MET A 125 -6.81 -5.85 12.87
C MET A 125 -7.36 -7.22 12.46
N PHE A 126 -7.71 -8.09 13.42
CA PHE A 126 -8.20 -9.44 13.13
C PHE A 126 -9.55 -9.46 12.40
N GLY A 127 -10.38 -8.42 12.57
CA GLY A 127 -11.64 -8.29 11.84
C GLY A 127 -11.46 -7.96 10.35
N LEU A 128 -10.27 -7.51 9.96
CA LEU A 128 -9.92 -7.09 8.59
C LEU A 128 -9.03 -8.11 7.87
N LEU A 129 -8.53 -9.12 8.59
CA LEU A 129 -7.71 -10.18 8.01
C LEU A 129 -8.60 -11.39 7.74
N PRO A 130 -9.01 -11.64 6.48
CA PRO A 130 -9.80 -12.82 6.16
C PRO A 130 -9.00 -14.09 6.46
N ASN A 131 -9.70 -15.16 6.79
CA ASN A 131 -9.07 -16.48 6.88
C ASN A 131 -8.81 -17.00 5.46
N VAL A 132 -7.54 -17.27 5.13
CA VAL A 132 -7.09 -17.57 3.76
C VAL A 132 -6.39 -18.92 3.71
N ALA A 133 -6.59 -19.66 2.63
CA ALA A 133 -5.78 -20.84 2.34
C ALA A 133 -4.47 -20.40 1.66
N TRP A 134 -3.33 -20.62 2.34
CA TRP A 134 -2.01 -20.31 1.79
C TRP A 134 -1.45 -21.52 1.02
N THR A 135 -1.38 -21.41 -0.30
CA THR A 135 -0.92 -22.48 -1.20
C THR A 135 0.36 -22.09 -1.93
N ASN A 136 0.97 -23.04 -2.65
CA ASN A 136 2.11 -22.75 -3.52
C ASN A 136 1.74 -21.88 -4.75
N GLN A 137 0.44 -21.68 -5.03
CA GLN A 137 -0.04 -20.74 -6.05
C GLN A 137 -0.35 -19.35 -5.48
N GLY A 138 -0.23 -19.18 -4.16
CA GLY A 138 -0.62 -17.97 -3.43
C GLY A 138 -1.88 -18.16 -2.58
N ALA A 139 -2.45 -17.04 -2.15
CA ALA A 139 -3.71 -16.96 -1.42
C ALA A 139 -4.89 -17.31 -2.32
N ILE A 140 -5.75 -18.22 -1.84
CA ILE A 140 -7.01 -18.68 -2.49
C ILE A 140 -8.13 -18.64 -1.46
#